data_AF-J7IWB4-F1
#
_entry.id   AF-J7IWB4-F1
#
_cell.length_a   1.000
_cell.length_b   1.000
_cell.length_c   1.000
_cell.angle_alpha   90.00
_cell.angle_beta   90.00
_cell.angle_gamma   90.00
#
_symmetry.space_group_name_H-M   'P 1'
#
loop_
_entity.id
_entity.type
_entity.pdbx_description
1 polymer ?
#
loop_
_entity_poly.entity_id
_entity_poly.type
_entity_poly.pdbx_seq_one_letter_code
_entity_poly.pdbx_strand_id
1 'polypeptide(L)'
;MAKIITINRKYIAMVASVCLICLLGFAGFSLWENKNEGVSKNMGNPEIKMIGVAVEPASVVKDLTYGSVTLKGAQVITTKTFDLVITVQNMTAKKMTNIPVELQMSLIGDDTKKVTTPGSLEVLEPGATARVAFRQINVLGDASGKSATEGQHLITLRVNANPEGGVEQTTEASFRFNVDTTVKAPPTVKKQ
;
A
#
# COMPACT_ATOMS: atom_id res chain seq x y z
N MET A 1 43.34 -35.53 -43.75
CA MET A 1 42.51 -36.71 -43.44
C MET A 1 41.15 -36.21 -42.97
N ALA A 2 40.11 -36.30 -43.80
CA ALA A 2 38.78 -35.80 -43.46
C ALA A 2 37.88 -36.96 -43.00
N LYS A 3 37.32 -36.85 -41.79
CA LYS A 3 36.45 -37.86 -41.19
C LYS A 3 34.99 -37.43 -41.43
N ILE A 4 34.30 -38.10 -42.35
CA ILE A 4 32.89 -37.79 -42.67
C ILE A 4 32.01 -38.45 -41.61
N ILE A 5 31.43 -37.64 -40.72
CA ILE A 5 30.53 -38.11 -39.67
C ILE A 5 29.11 -38.14 -40.26
N THR A 6 28.55 -39.34 -40.43
CA THR A 6 27.19 -39.52 -40.92
C THR A 6 26.22 -39.41 -39.75
N ILE A 7 25.63 -38.24 -39.56
CA ILE A 7 24.63 -38.01 -38.49
C ILE A 7 23.26 -38.47 -39.00
N ASN A 8 22.63 -39.38 -38.26
CA ASN A 8 21.31 -39.91 -38.61
C ASN A 8 20.23 -38.82 -38.46
N ARG A 9 19.43 -38.59 -39.52
CA ARG A 9 18.41 -37.52 -39.59
C ARG A 9 17.43 -37.53 -38.42
N LYS A 10 17.17 -38.69 -37.81
CA LYS A 10 16.26 -38.84 -36.66
C LYS A 10 16.79 -38.09 -35.42
N TYR A 11 18.11 -38.07 -35.21
CA TYR A 11 18.71 -37.36 -34.08
C TYR A 11 18.74 -35.85 -34.29
N ILE A 12 18.96 -35.38 -35.54
CA ILE A 12 18.87 -33.94 -35.86
C ILE A 12 17.45 -33.43 -35.63
N ALA A 13 16.44 -34.19 -36.09
CA ALA A 13 15.03 -33.82 -35.88
C ALA A 13 14.65 -33.79 -34.39
N MET A 14 15.14 -34.74 -33.61
CA MET A 14 14.89 -34.79 -32.16
C MET A 14 15.52 -33.60 -31.42
N VAL A 15 16.78 -33.28 -31.72
CA VAL A 15 17.49 -32.14 -31.09
C VAL A 15 16.86 -30.81 -31.51
N ALA A 16 16.48 -30.66 -32.79
CA ALA A 16 15.78 -29.47 -33.27
C ALA A 16 14.42 -29.28 -32.59
N SER A 17 13.67 -30.36 -32.37
CA SER A 17 12.38 -30.31 -31.66
C SER A 17 12.53 -29.86 -30.20
N VAL A 18 13.55 -30.34 -29.50
CA VAL A 18 13.81 -29.95 -28.10
C VAL A 18 14.20 -28.48 -28.02
N CYS A 19 15.07 -28.01 -28.91
CA CYS A 19 15.43 -26.59 -28.98
C CYS A 19 14.22 -25.68 -29.27
N LEU A 20 13.29 -26.12 -30.12
CA LEU A 20 12.12 -25.32 -30.50
C LEU A 20 11.12 -25.19 -29.34
N ILE A 21 10.94 -26.24 -28.53
CA ILE A 21 10.11 -26.20 -27.32
C ILE A 21 10.73 -25.29 -26.26
N CYS A 22 12.06 -25.34 -26.07
CA CYS A 22 12.75 -24.45 -25.14
C CYS A 22 12.63 -22.97 -25.56
N LEU A 23 12.74 -22.66 -26.86
CA LEU A 23 12.61 -21.29 -27.36
C LEU A 23 11.18 -20.75 -27.21
N LEU A 24 10.16 -21.56 -27.47
CA LEU A 24 8.76 -21.18 -27.22
C LEU A 24 8.46 -20.98 -25.73
N GLY A 25 9.05 -21.81 -24.85
CA GLY A 25 8.95 -21.64 -23.40
C GLY A 25 9.57 -20.33 -22.90
N PHE A 26 10.75 -19.96 -23.40
CA PHE A 26 11.41 -18.69 -23.05
C PHE A 26 10.65 -17.46 -23.59
N ALA A 27 10.10 -17.53 -24.80
CA ALA A 27 9.29 -16.44 -25.35
C ALA A 27 7.95 -16.26 -24.60
N GLY A 28 7.32 -17.36 -24.16
CA GLY A 28 6.11 -17.31 -23.34
C GLY A 28 6.33 -16.76 -21.93
N PHE A 29 7.47 -17.07 -21.30
CA PHE A 29 7.81 -16.56 -19.98
C PHE A 29 8.16 -15.06 -19.99
N SER A 30 8.88 -14.61 -21.04
CA SER A 30 9.22 -13.20 -21.26
C SER A 30 7.98 -12.30 -21.44
N LEU A 31 6.90 -12.80 -22.04
CA LEU A 31 5.65 -12.05 -22.19
C LEU A 31 4.81 -11.95 -20.90
N TRP A 32 5.10 -12.76 -19.87
CA TRP A 32 4.41 -12.66 -18.58
C TRP A 32 5.05 -11.61 -17.66
N GLU A 33 6.37 -11.42 -17.71
CA GLU A 33 7.04 -10.37 -16.90
C GLU A 33 6.75 -8.94 -17.38
N ASN A 34 6.35 -8.76 -18.65
CA ASN A 34 6.10 -7.44 -19.24
C ASN A 34 4.68 -6.88 -19.01
N LYS A 35 3.86 -7.53 -18.17
CA LYS A 35 2.55 -7.00 -17.72
C LYS A 35 2.56 -6.42 -16.31
N ASN A 36 3.74 -6.16 -15.76
CA ASN A 36 3.85 -5.13 -14.73
C ASN A 36 4.11 -3.82 -15.46
N GLU A 37 3.05 -3.05 -15.72
CA GLU A 37 3.20 -1.62 -15.93
C GLU A 37 4.06 -1.12 -14.78
N GLY A 38 5.31 -0.80 -15.11
CA GLY A 38 6.23 -0.17 -14.20
C GLY A 38 5.59 1.14 -13.79
N VAL A 39 4.99 1.16 -12.60
CA VAL A 39 4.95 2.37 -11.79
C VAL A 39 6.37 2.88 -11.84
N SER A 40 6.58 3.96 -12.59
CA SER A 40 7.84 4.66 -12.65
C SER A 40 8.26 4.90 -11.21
N LYS A 41 9.21 4.09 -10.72
CA LYS A 41 9.95 4.39 -9.51
C LYS A 41 10.87 5.53 -9.89
N ASN A 42 10.29 6.71 -9.99
CA ASN A 42 11.05 7.93 -10.01
C ASN A 42 11.75 7.99 -8.63
N MET A 43 13.02 7.61 -8.58
CA MET A 43 13.86 7.73 -7.38
C MET A 43 14.24 9.20 -7.12
N GLY A 44 13.41 10.14 -7.55
CA GLY A 44 13.48 11.54 -7.15
C GLY A 44 12.87 11.72 -5.77
N ASN A 45 13.20 12.82 -5.10
CA ASN A 45 12.48 13.20 -3.89
C ASN A 45 10.97 13.29 -4.21
N PRO A 46 10.10 12.69 -3.38
CA PRO A 46 8.66 12.75 -3.63
C PRO A 46 8.19 14.20 -3.62
N GLU A 47 7.36 14.56 -4.59
CA GLU A 47 6.80 15.91 -4.72
C GLU A 47 5.94 16.29 -3.52
N ILE A 48 5.21 15.31 -2.99
CA ILE A 48 4.41 15.45 -1.79
C ILE A 48 4.92 14.45 -0.76
N LYS A 49 5.37 14.95 0.38
CA LYS A 49 5.82 14.12 1.51
C LYS A 49 4.72 14.02 2.55
N MET A 50 4.36 12.81 2.96
CA MET A 50 3.51 12.62 4.14
C MET A 50 4.36 12.80 5.40
N ILE A 51 4.03 13.81 6.21
CA ILE A 51 4.80 14.18 7.41
C ILE A 51 4.15 13.71 8.70
N GLY A 52 2.87 13.33 8.66
CA GLY A 52 2.19 12.81 9.83
C GLY A 52 0.86 12.14 9.50
N VAL A 53 0.50 11.16 10.32
CA VAL A 53 -0.80 10.52 10.32
C VAL A 53 -1.28 10.49 11.76
N ALA A 54 -2.45 11.06 12.00
CA ALA A 54 -3.12 11.07 13.29
C ALA A 54 -4.46 10.32 13.17
N VAL A 55 -4.77 9.54 14.19
CA VAL A 55 -6.01 8.78 14.30
C VAL A 55 -6.78 9.31 15.50
N GLU A 56 -8.07 9.59 15.32
CA GLU A 56 -8.97 10.04 16.37
C GLU A 56 -10.17 9.08 16.50
N PRO A 57 -10.45 8.47 17.67
CA PRO A 57 -9.71 8.63 18.93
C PRO A 57 -8.30 8.04 18.87
N ALA A 58 -7.41 8.60 19.68
CA ALA A 58 -5.99 8.25 19.67
C ALA A 58 -5.79 6.73 19.84
N SER A 59 -5.03 6.15 18.92
CA SER A 59 -4.60 4.76 19.00
C SER A 59 -3.66 4.53 20.17
N VAL A 60 -3.69 3.33 20.74
CA VAL A 60 -2.86 2.91 21.88
C VAL A 60 -1.74 2.03 21.36
N VAL A 61 -0.49 2.28 21.76
CA VAL A 61 0.59 1.33 21.50
C VAL A 61 0.64 0.34 22.65
N LYS A 62 0.39 -0.94 22.37
CA LYS A 62 0.38 -1.99 23.39
C LYS A 62 0.82 -3.33 22.82
N ASP A 63 1.45 -4.14 23.66
CA ASP A 63 1.65 -5.55 23.38
C ASP A 63 0.30 -6.28 23.49
N LEU A 64 -0.07 -7.00 22.43
CA LEU A 64 -1.31 -7.77 22.36
C LEU A 64 -0.98 -9.25 22.24
N THR A 65 -1.63 -10.09 23.04
CA THR A 65 -1.49 -11.55 22.97
C THR A 65 -2.84 -12.17 22.61
N TYR A 66 -2.87 -12.88 21.50
CA TYR A 66 -4.02 -13.63 21.00
C TYR A 66 -3.64 -15.11 20.93
N GLY A 67 -4.13 -15.90 21.90
CA GLY A 67 -3.71 -17.30 22.04
C GLY A 67 -2.19 -17.42 22.22
N SER A 68 -1.50 -18.05 21.27
CA SER A 68 -0.04 -18.22 21.25
C SER A 68 0.72 -17.10 20.53
N VAL A 69 0.02 -16.14 19.89
CA VAL A 69 0.63 -15.07 19.08
C VAL A 69 0.71 -13.79 19.90
N THR A 70 1.90 -13.21 20.01
CA THR A 70 2.09 -11.89 20.65
C THR A 70 2.53 -10.86 19.61
N LEU A 71 1.74 -9.82 19.43
CA LEU A 71 2.05 -8.62 18.67
C LEU A 71 2.66 -7.59 19.60
N LYS A 72 3.98 -7.40 19.53
CA LYS A 72 4.67 -6.37 20.33
C LYS A 72 4.50 -4.99 19.72
N GLY A 73 4.23 -3.98 20.54
CA GLY A 73 4.13 -2.59 20.13
C GLY A 73 3.07 -2.32 19.06
N ALA A 74 1.97 -3.09 19.06
CA ALA A 74 0.91 -2.91 18.09
C ALA A 74 0.20 -1.57 18.33
N GLN A 75 -0.04 -0.82 17.26
CA GLN A 75 -0.91 0.35 17.30
C GLN A 75 -2.37 -0.12 17.23
N VAL A 76 -3.12 0.13 18.30
CA VAL A 76 -4.48 -0.41 18.51
C VAL A 76 -5.51 0.72 18.51
N ILE A 77 -6.48 0.65 17.62
CA ILE A 77 -7.70 1.46 17.66
C ILE A 77 -8.75 0.69 18.45
N THR A 78 -9.34 1.34 19.44
CA THR A 78 -10.27 0.71 20.39
C THR A 78 -11.75 0.95 20.04
N THR A 79 -12.01 1.64 18.93
CA THR A 79 -13.33 2.00 18.44
C THR A 79 -13.61 1.41 17.07
N LYS A 80 -14.89 1.23 16.76
CA LYS A 80 -15.35 0.74 15.44
C LYS A 80 -15.39 1.83 14.37
N THR A 81 -15.33 3.08 14.80
CA THR A 81 -15.26 4.25 13.95
C THR A 81 -14.10 5.13 14.39
N PHE A 82 -13.39 5.70 13.42
CA PHE A 82 -12.31 6.63 13.68
C PHE A 82 -12.21 7.66 12.54
N ASP A 83 -11.60 8.79 12.87
CA ASP A 83 -11.18 9.81 11.94
C ASP A 83 -9.68 9.65 11.69
N LEU A 84 -9.27 9.83 10.44
CA LEU A 84 -7.88 9.79 10.02
C LEU A 84 -7.48 11.16 9.47
N VAL A 85 -6.53 11.81 10.13
CA VAL A 85 -6.00 13.11 9.72
C VAL A 85 -4.57 12.94 9.24
N ILE A 86 -4.34 13.25 7.98
CA ILE A 86 -3.03 13.13 7.35
C ILE A 86 -2.48 14.52 7.12
N THR A 87 -1.21 14.70 7.45
CA THR A 87 -0.49 15.92 7.16
C THR A 87 0.48 15.65 6.02
N VAL A 88 0.33 16.39 4.93
CA VAL A 88 1.19 16.33 3.75
C VAL A 88 1.96 17.63 3.58
N GLN A 89 3.12 17.58 2.94
CA GLN A 89 3.98 18.72 2.66
C GLN A 89 4.35 18.74 1.17
N ASN A 90 4.24 19.90 0.53
CA ASN A 90 4.77 20.10 -0.81
C ASN A 90 6.29 20.30 -0.73
N MET A 91 7.04 19.40 -1.34
CA MET A 91 8.51 19.40 -1.36
C MET A 91 9.09 20.14 -2.57
N THR A 92 8.23 20.67 -3.44
CA THR A 92 8.62 21.34 -4.69
C THR A 92 8.57 22.87 -4.55
N ALA A 93 9.17 23.56 -5.52
CA ALA A 93 9.08 25.02 -5.67
C ALA A 93 7.79 25.47 -6.41
N LYS A 94 6.95 24.53 -6.86
CA LYS A 94 5.74 24.82 -7.64
C LYS A 94 4.50 24.80 -6.74
N LYS A 95 3.57 25.72 -6.99
CA LYS A 95 2.24 25.67 -6.36
C LYS A 95 1.44 24.52 -6.97
N MET A 96 0.85 23.70 -6.11
CA MET A 96 -0.01 22.58 -6.50
C MET A 96 -1.47 22.94 -6.25
N THR A 97 -2.36 22.48 -7.12
CA THR A 97 -3.80 22.71 -7.03
C THR A 97 -4.58 21.44 -7.38
N ASN A 98 -5.79 21.30 -6.83
CA ASN A 98 -6.68 20.16 -7.04
C ASN A 98 -5.94 18.81 -6.93
N ILE A 99 -5.30 18.58 -5.79
CA ILE A 99 -4.50 17.39 -5.54
C ILE A 99 -5.44 16.25 -5.11
N PRO A 100 -5.65 15.22 -5.93
CA PRO A 100 -6.47 14.06 -5.56
C PRO A 100 -5.77 13.20 -4.51
N VAL A 101 -6.47 12.88 -3.42
CA VAL A 101 -5.98 12.02 -2.35
C VAL A 101 -6.97 10.88 -2.15
N GLU A 102 -6.48 9.66 -2.13
CA GLU A 102 -7.29 8.46 -1.92
C GLU A 102 -6.82 7.73 -0.67
N LEU A 103 -7.78 7.42 0.19
CA LEU A 103 -7.59 6.54 1.33
C LEU A 103 -8.17 5.18 0.99
N GLN A 104 -7.33 4.16 0.92
CA GLN A 104 -7.75 2.77 0.82
C GLN A 104 -7.50 2.07 2.15
N MET A 105 -8.50 1.35 2.67
CA MET A 105 -8.38 0.50 3.84
C MET A 105 -8.75 -0.93 3.46
N SER A 106 -7.95 -1.89 3.89
CA SER A 106 -8.18 -3.32 3.66
C SER A 106 -7.99 -4.13 4.94
N LEU A 107 -8.79 -5.17 5.12
CA LEU A 107 -8.58 -6.15 6.20
C LEU A 107 -7.50 -7.15 5.78
N ILE A 108 -6.49 -7.34 6.63
CA ILE A 108 -5.42 -8.30 6.35
C ILE A 108 -5.95 -9.72 6.56
N GLY A 109 -5.81 -10.56 5.54
CA GLY A 109 -6.32 -11.93 5.55
C GLY A 109 -7.70 -12.09 4.91
N ASP A 110 -8.35 -11.00 4.50
CA ASP A 110 -9.58 -11.01 3.70
C ASP A 110 -9.51 -9.95 2.59
N ASP A 111 -9.03 -10.36 1.42
CA ASP A 111 -8.87 -9.48 0.26
C ASP A 111 -10.18 -8.94 -0.31
N THR A 112 -11.33 -9.49 0.09
CA THR A 112 -12.65 -9.03 -0.34
C THR A 112 -13.12 -7.81 0.44
N LYS A 113 -12.58 -7.58 1.65
CA LYS A 113 -12.92 -6.46 2.51
C LYS A 113 -11.97 -5.29 2.28
N LYS A 114 -12.37 -4.41 1.36
CA LYS A 114 -11.65 -3.19 0.99
C LYS A 114 -12.63 -2.02 0.88
N VAL A 115 -12.25 -0.87 1.41
CA VAL A 115 -13.00 0.38 1.29
C VAL A 115 -12.06 1.46 0.80
N THR A 116 -12.49 2.19 -0.22
CA THR A 116 -11.75 3.34 -0.77
C THR A 116 -12.57 4.60 -0.55
N THR A 117 -11.96 5.60 0.06
CA THR A 117 -12.54 6.92 0.31
C THR A 117 -11.76 7.96 -0.47
N PRO A 118 -12.37 8.62 -1.47
CA PRO A 118 -11.73 9.71 -2.18
C PRO A 118 -11.70 10.98 -1.32
N GLY A 119 -10.72 11.82 -1.59
CA GLY A 119 -10.52 13.12 -0.98
C GLY A 119 -9.75 14.03 -1.94
N SER A 120 -9.69 15.31 -1.61
CA SER A 120 -9.01 16.30 -2.42
C SER A 120 -8.42 17.40 -1.56
N LEU A 121 -7.33 17.98 -2.04
CA LEU A 121 -6.70 19.18 -1.49
C LEU A 121 -6.74 20.26 -2.56
N GLU A 122 -7.40 21.38 -2.26
CA GLU A 122 -7.62 22.44 -3.25
C GLU A 122 -6.32 23.10 -3.69
N VAL A 123 -5.46 23.45 -2.73
CA VAL A 123 -4.21 24.19 -2.97
C VAL A 123 -3.15 23.76 -1.96
N LEU A 124 -1.90 23.63 -2.43
CA LEU A 124 -0.73 23.44 -1.58
C LEU A 124 0.44 24.28 -2.10
N GLU A 125 0.77 25.33 -1.36
CA GLU A 125 1.87 26.24 -1.69
C GLU A 125 3.25 25.54 -1.55
N PRO A 126 4.28 26.01 -2.26
CA PRO A 126 5.64 25.48 -2.15
C PRO A 126 6.13 25.40 -0.70
N GLY A 127 6.62 24.24 -0.25
CA GLY A 127 7.10 24.04 1.11
C GLY A 127 6.01 23.97 2.21
N ALA A 128 4.77 24.32 1.89
CA ALA A 128 3.67 24.38 2.85
C ALA A 128 3.15 22.99 3.21
N THR A 129 2.44 22.93 4.34
CA THR A 129 1.79 21.72 4.83
C THR A 129 0.28 21.87 4.81
N ALA A 130 -0.43 20.79 4.48
CA ALA A 130 -1.89 20.74 4.56
C ALA A 130 -2.34 19.49 5.30
N ARG A 131 -3.54 19.57 5.88
CA ARG A 131 -4.19 18.47 6.59
C ARG A 131 -5.40 17.98 5.82
N VAL A 132 -5.46 16.68 5.58
CA VAL A 132 -6.61 15.99 4.99
C VAL A 132 -7.25 15.15 6.07
N ALA A 133 -8.53 15.40 6.36
CA ALA A 133 -9.27 14.65 7.36
C ALA A 133 -10.31 13.75 6.69
N PHE A 134 -10.15 12.44 6.83
CA PHE A 134 -11.13 11.44 6.49
C PHE A 134 -11.92 11.11 7.75
N ARG A 135 -13.23 11.39 7.76
CA ARG A 135 -14.06 11.29 8.96
C ARG A 135 -14.94 10.04 8.95
N GLN A 136 -15.23 9.53 10.13
CA GLN A 136 -16.19 8.44 10.38
C GLN A 136 -15.89 7.17 9.55
N ILE A 137 -14.62 6.80 9.45
CA ILE A 137 -14.19 5.57 8.79
C ILE A 137 -14.64 4.39 9.64
N ASN A 138 -15.46 3.52 9.07
CA ASN A 138 -15.88 2.27 9.72
C ASN A 138 -14.79 1.21 9.55
N VAL A 139 -14.43 0.52 10.64
CA VAL A 139 -13.50 -0.61 10.60
C VAL A 139 -14.08 -1.79 9.82
N LEU A 140 -13.22 -2.61 9.21
CA LEU A 140 -13.62 -3.78 8.40
C LEU A 140 -13.62 -5.09 9.19
N GLY A 141 -12.96 -5.08 10.34
CA GLY A 141 -12.85 -6.20 11.27
C GLY A 141 -12.52 -5.72 12.69
N ASP A 142 -12.57 -6.65 13.64
CA ASP A 142 -12.32 -6.39 15.06
C ASP A 142 -11.75 -7.66 15.69
N ALA A 143 -10.54 -7.56 16.27
CA ALA A 143 -9.88 -8.68 16.92
C ALA A 143 -10.69 -9.22 18.10
N SER A 144 -11.52 -8.38 18.74
CA SER A 144 -12.40 -8.74 19.85
C SER A 144 -11.71 -9.55 20.97
N GLY A 145 -10.41 -9.32 21.21
CA GLY A 145 -9.60 -10.07 22.17
C GLY A 145 -9.30 -11.54 21.77
N LYS A 146 -9.65 -11.97 20.56
CA LYS A 146 -9.59 -13.38 20.13
C LYS A 146 -8.60 -13.64 18.99
N SER A 147 -8.57 -12.77 17.98
CA SER A 147 -7.79 -13.01 16.76
C SER A 147 -7.07 -11.78 16.26
N ALA A 148 -5.74 -11.87 16.14
CA ALA A 148 -4.91 -10.83 15.54
C ALA A 148 -5.33 -10.53 14.08
N THR A 149 -5.61 -11.56 13.30
CA THR A 149 -5.87 -11.41 11.85
C THR A 149 -7.23 -10.76 11.59
N GLU A 150 -8.23 -11.04 12.43
CA GLU A 150 -9.57 -10.46 12.28
C GLU A 150 -9.62 -8.95 12.60
N GLY A 151 -8.65 -8.43 13.35
CA GLY A 151 -8.54 -7.02 13.68
C GLY A 151 -7.45 -6.27 12.92
N GLN A 152 -6.61 -6.94 12.13
CA GLN A 152 -5.46 -6.30 11.51
C GLN A 152 -5.85 -5.63 10.18
N HIS A 153 -5.57 -4.33 10.08
CA HIS A 153 -5.89 -3.53 8.90
C HIS A 153 -4.62 -2.95 8.28
N LEU A 154 -4.67 -2.78 6.96
CA LEU A 154 -3.72 -2.00 6.19
C LEU A 154 -4.44 -0.78 5.64
N ILE A 155 -3.93 0.41 5.94
CA ILE A 155 -4.30 1.63 5.23
C ILE A 155 -3.21 1.93 4.22
N THR A 156 -3.62 2.21 3.00
CA THR A 156 -2.82 2.75 1.92
C THR A 156 -3.36 4.12 1.55
N LEU A 157 -2.52 5.13 1.69
CA LEU A 157 -2.77 6.48 1.25
C LEU A 157 -2.08 6.70 -0.08
N ARG A 158 -2.82 7.19 -1.05
CA ARG A 158 -2.34 7.48 -2.39
C ARG A 158 -2.66 8.93 -2.73
N VAL A 159 -1.64 9.68 -3.11
CA VAL A 159 -1.79 10.99 -3.71
C VAL A 159 -1.59 10.80 -5.20
N ASN A 160 -2.66 10.93 -5.98
CA ASN A 160 -2.61 10.67 -7.42
C ASN A 160 -1.95 11.83 -8.16
N ALA A 161 -1.22 11.53 -9.23
CA ALA A 161 -0.71 12.55 -10.13
C ALA A 161 -1.87 13.36 -10.74
N ASN A 162 -1.72 14.67 -10.75
CA ASN A 162 -2.57 15.60 -11.47
C ASN A 162 -1.68 16.64 -12.17
N PRO A 163 -1.23 16.36 -13.41
CA PRO A 163 -0.33 17.25 -14.14
C PRO A 163 -0.91 18.65 -14.36
N GLU A 164 -2.24 18.76 -14.57
CA GLU A 164 -2.93 20.06 -14.69
C GLU A 164 -2.86 20.87 -13.39
N GLY A 165 -2.89 20.15 -12.25
CA GLY A 165 -2.74 20.70 -10.91
C GLY A 165 -1.30 20.90 -10.45
N GLY A 166 -0.30 20.56 -11.26
CA GLY A 166 1.11 20.67 -10.91
C GLY A 166 1.67 19.54 -10.05
N VAL A 167 0.99 18.39 -9.99
CA VAL A 167 1.47 17.15 -9.35
C VAL A 167 1.79 16.15 -10.46
N GLU A 168 3.07 15.90 -10.71
CA GLU A 168 3.52 15.03 -11.80
C GLU A 168 3.71 13.58 -11.32
N GLN A 169 3.84 13.36 -10.01
CA GLN A 169 4.16 12.06 -9.43
C GLN A 169 3.07 11.56 -8.47
N THR A 170 2.70 10.28 -8.63
CA THR A 170 1.89 9.57 -7.64
C THR A 170 2.75 9.20 -6.44
N THR A 171 2.31 9.57 -5.23
CA THR A 171 2.99 9.21 -3.98
C THR A 171 2.10 8.33 -3.13
N GLU A 172 2.66 7.25 -2.59
CA GLU A 172 1.94 6.30 -1.75
C GLU A 172 2.64 6.10 -0.40
N ALA A 173 1.85 5.94 0.66
CA ALA A 173 2.32 5.48 1.95
C ALA A 173 1.33 4.47 2.51
N SER A 174 1.85 3.40 3.12
CA SER A 174 1.01 2.39 3.76
C SER A 174 1.43 2.19 5.21
N PHE A 175 0.46 2.01 6.10
CA PHE A 175 0.71 1.69 7.50
C PHE A 175 -0.31 0.67 8.01
N ARG A 176 0.12 -0.12 8.98
CA ARG A 176 -0.67 -1.18 9.59
C ARG A 176 -1.11 -0.75 10.98
N PHE A 177 -2.34 -1.10 11.32
CA PHE A 177 -2.88 -0.94 12.66
C PHE A 177 -3.78 -2.12 13.00
N ASN A 178 -4.06 -2.29 14.27
CA ASN A 178 -4.97 -3.31 14.77
C ASN A 178 -6.22 -2.64 15.35
N VAL A 179 -7.37 -3.27 15.18
CA VAL A 179 -8.61 -2.88 15.82
C VAL A 179 -8.94 -3.93 16.85
N ASP A 180 -9.09 -3.51 18.10
CA ASP A 180 -9.55 -4.38 19.18
C ASP A 180 -10.41 -3.58 20.16
N THR A 181 -11.73 -3.77 20.10
CA THR A 181 -12.66 -3.04 20.95
C THR A 181 -12.66 -3.50 22.42
N THR A 182 -12.01 -4.63 22.73
CA THR A 182 -11.87 -5.12 24.11
C THR A 182 -10.73 -4.44 24.85
N VAL A 183 -9.80 -3.82 24.12
CA VAL A 183 -8.70 -3.07 24.69
C VAL A 183 -9.24 -1.75 25.24
N LYS A 184 -9.03 -1.52 26.53
CA LYS A 184 -9.42 -0.27 27.18
C LYS A 184 -8.61 0.89 26.60
N ALA A 185 -9.30 1.89 26.07
CA ALA A 185 -8.67 3.16 25.72
C ALA A 185 -8.03 3.79 26.96
N PRO A 186 -6.85 4.42 26.84
CA PRO A 186 -6.32 5.26 27.91
C PRO A 186 -7.35 6.37 28.21
N PRO A 187 -7.50 6.77 29.48
CA PRO A 187 -8.40 7.86 29.83
C PRO A 187 -7.99 9.09 29.03
N THR A 188 -8.91 9.62 28.21
CA THR A 188 -8.72 10.90 27.53
C THR A 188 -8.62 11.96 28.60
N VAL A 189 -7.40 12.48 28.84
CA VAL A 189 -7.20 13.65 29.67
C VAL A 189 -7.87 14.81 28.94
N LYS A 190 -9.10 15.14 29.34
CA LYS A 190 -9.74 16.40 28.94
C LYS A 190 -8.83 17.52 29.46
N LYS A 191 -8.06 18.16 28.58
CA LYS A 191 -7.48 19.46 28.90
C LYS A 191 -8.66 20.43 29.06
N GLN A 192 -8.90 20.82 30.31
CA GLN A 192 -9.75 21.96 30.68
C GLN A 192 -9.13 23.26 30.18
#